data_AF-D8QX35-F1
#
_entry.id   AF-D8QX35-F1
#
_cell.length_a   1.000
_cell.length_b   1.000
_cell.length_c   1.000
_cell.angle_alpha   90.00
_cell.angle_beta   90.00
_cell.angle_gamma   90.00
#
_symmetry.space_group_name_H-M   'P 1'
#
loop_
_entity.id
_entity.type
_entity.pdbx_description
1 polymer ?
#
loop_
_entity_poly.entity_id
_entity_poly.type
_entity_poly.pdbx_seq_one_letter_code
_entity_poly.pdbx_strand_id
1 'polypeptide(L)'
;MASNAAARAQKEADSHLKALMAWPENQKCADCGASKPRFASITLAVFLCNRCYGIHRGVGAHITRTKCVGLDRWTPEEVHRMKCIGNAVAAAYWEQRLPQGIQRPSPESPDSEVERWIRDKYEKRLFCPPDLPPPEAPKFAIEVLQRVFFADTLLKGL
;
A
#
# COMPACT_ATOMS: atom_id res chain seq x y z
N MET A 1 -13.99 29.98 14.33
CA MET A 1 -14.84 28.95 13.66
C MET A 1 -14.04 27.93 12.85
N ALA A 2 -12.93 28.29 12.19
CA ALA A 2 -12.10 27.36 11.39
C ALA A 2 -11.46 26.18 12.18
N SER A 3 -11.24 26.32 13.50
CA SER A 3 -10.60 25.28 14.32
C SER A 3 -11.46 24.03 14.55
N ASN A 4 -12.79 24.17 14.58
CA ASN A 4 -13.70 23.06 14.88
C ASN A 4 -13.93 22.15 13.64
N ALA A 5 -13.98 22.76 12.46
CA ALA A 5 -14.13 22.04 11.20
C ALA A 5 -12.91 21.15 10.90
N ALA A 6 -11.69 21.69 11.07
CA ALA A 6 -10.46 20.94 10.85
C ALA A 6 -10.32 19.77 11.83
N ALA A 7 -10.66 19.97 13.11
CA ALA A 7 -10.65 18.90 14.12
C ALA A 7 -11.66 17.78 13.79
N ARG A 8 -12.86 18.15 13.32
CA ARG A 8 -13.88 17.18 12.89
C ARG A 8 -13.43 16.39 11.67
N ALA A 9 -12.87 17.05 10.65
CA ALA A 9 -12.35 16.39 9.46
C ALA A 9 -11.22 15.42 9.80
N GLN A 10 -10.32 15.79 10.71
CA GLN A 10 -9.25 14.89 11.16
C GLN A 10 -9.81 13.67 11.88
N LYS A 11 -10.78 13.85 12.79
CA LYS A 11 -11.43 12.74 13.50
C LYS A 11 -12.13 11.77 12.53
N GLU A 12 -12.74 12.30 11.48
CA GLU A 12 -13.36 11.50 10.43
C GLU A 12 -12.33 10.71 9.61
N ALA A 13 -11.23 11.36 9.20
CA ALA A 13 -10.12 10.70 8.52
C ALA A 13 -9.52 9.55 9.35
N ASP A 14 -9.28 9.78 10.64
CA ASP A 14 -8.76 8.77 11.57
C ASP A 14 -9.73 7.58 11.70
N SER A 15 -11.04 7.86 11.77
CA SER A 15 -12.08 6.82 11.83
C SER A 15 -12.08 5.96 10.56
N HIS A 16 -12.00 6.59 9.38
CA HIS A 16 -11.93 5.88 8.11
C HIS A 16 -10.65 5.03 8.00
N LEU A 17 -9.48 5.60 8.32
CA LEU A 17 -8.21 4.87 8.28
C LEU A 17 -8.22 3.69 9.24
N LYS A 18 -8.77 3.85 10.45
CA LYS A 18 -8.93 2.75 11.41
C LYS A 18 -9.80 1.63 10.84
N ALA A 19 -10.88 1.95 10.13
CA ALA A 19 -11.71 0.96 9.45
C ALA A 19 -10.95 0.25 8.31
N LEU A 20 -10.16 0.97 7.52
CA LEU A 20 -9.34 0.38 6.45
C LEU A 20 -8.28 -0.56 7.02
N MET A 21 -7.64 -0.22 8.13
CA MET A 21 -6.64 -1.08 8.79
C MET A 21 -7.23 -2.36 9.37
N ALA A 22 -8.57 -2.46 9.49
CA ALA A 22 -9.25 -3.68 9.89
C ALA A 22 -9.42 -4.68 8.74
N TRP A 23 -9.18 -4.29 7.48
CA TRP A 23 -9.24 -5.20 6.34
C TRP A 23 -8.11 -6.25 6.42
N PRO A 24 -8.37 -7.52 6.09
CA PRO A 24 -7.41 -8.61 6.29
C PRO A 24 -6.02 -8.34 5.71
N GLU A 25 -5.95 -7.84 4.47
CA GLU A 25 -4.69 -7.57 3.77
C GLU A 25 -3.97 -6.34 4.34
N ASN A 26 -4.71 -5.40 4.93
CA ASN A 26 -4.17 -4.22 5.59
C ASN A 26 -3.67 -4.50 7.02
N GLN A 27 -3.96 -5.68 7.59
CA GLN A 27 -3.44 -6.09 8.90
C GLN A 27 -2.01 -6.62 8.86
N LYS A 28 -1.42 -6.71 7.67
CA LYS A 28 -0.05 -7.16 7.41
C LYS A 28 0.70 -6.06 6.67
N CYS A 29 1.97 -5.85 7.02
CA CYS A 29 2.85 -4.93 6.31
C CYS A 29 2.94 -5.33 4.83
N ALA A 30 2.79 -4.35 3.93
CA ALA A 30 2.84 -4.58 2.49
C ALA A 30 4.18 -5.11 1.95
N ASP A 31 5.26 -4.98 2.74
CA ASP A 31 6.61 -5.37 2.30
C ASP A 31 7.12 -6.63 3.00
N CYS A 32 7.05 -6.68 4.34
CA CYS A 32 7.62 -7.79 5.12
C CYS A 32 6.57 -8.69 5.79
N GLY A 33 5.27 -8.41 5.62
CA GLY A 33 4.20 -9.21 6.23
C GLY A 33 4.05 -9.08 7.75
N ALA A 34 4.83 -8.21 8.42
CA ALA A 34 4.70 -7.99 9.87
C ALA A 34 3.27 -7.54 10.24
N SER A 35 2.74 -8.06 11.35
CA SER A 35 1.37 -7.76 11.77
C SER A 35 1.19 -6.33 12.27
N LYS A 36 -0.06 -5.84 12.24
CA LYS A 36 -0.48 -4.57 12.85
C LYS A 36 0.35 -3.37 12.35
N PRO A 37 0.42 -3.13 11.03
CA PRO A 37 1.04 -1.90 10.52
C PRO A 37 0.35 -0.68 11.14
N ARG A 38 1.09 0.41 11.36
CA ARG A 38 0.55 1.69 11.89
C ARG A 38 0.96 2.90 11.06
N PHE A 39 1.72 2.67 10.00
CA PHE A 39 2.19 3.67 9.07
C PHE A 39 1.63 3.36 7.70
N ALA A 40 1.73 4.30 6.79
CA ALA A 40 1.30 4.13 5.42
C ALA A 40 2.23 4.89 4.46
N SER A 41 2.32 4.41 3.23
CA SER A 41 2.76 5.23 2.11
C SER A 41 1.53 5.81 1.42
N ILE A 42 1.42 7.14 1.38
CA ILE A 42 0.31 7.84 0.70
C ILE A 42 0.50 7.87 -0.82
N THR A 43 1.73 7.74 -1.29
CA THR A 43 2.04 7.67 -2.74
C THR A 43 1.62 6.31 -3.29
N LEU A 44 1.99 5.23 -2.58
CA LEU A 44 1.76 3.85 -3.00
C LEU A 44 0.42 3.28 -2.48
N ALA A 45 -0.20 3.96 -1.52
CA ALA A 45 -1.45 3.61 -0.87
C ALA A 45 -1.43 2.25 -0.16
N VAL A 46 -0.34 1.99 0.59
CA VAL A 46 -0.11 0.76 1.36
C VAL A 46 0.11 1.03 2.85
N PHE A 47 -0.20 0.06 3.69
CA PHE A 47 0.07 0.06 5.13
C PHE A 47 1.37 -0.66 5.47
N LEU A 48 2.16 -0.03 6.34
CA LEU A 48 3.54 -0.38 6.66
C LEU A 48 3.74 -0.57 8.18
N CYS A 49 4.59 -1.53 8.55
CA CYS A 49 5.10 -1.61 9.91
C CYS A 49 6.11 -0.48 10.17
N ASN A 50 6.47 -0.25 11.44
CA ASN A 50 7.43 0.80 11.82
C ASN A 50 8.78 0.67 11.11
N ARG A 51 9.26 -0.57 10.95
CA ARG A 51 10.54 -0.88 10.33
C ARG A 51 10.56 -0.53 8.84
N CYS A 52 9.61 -1.07 8.06
CA CYS A 52 9.49 -0.74 6.64
C CYS A 52 9.20 0.75 6.43
N TYR A 53 8.40 1.38 7.29
CA TYR A 53 8.24 2.84 7.28
C TYR A 53 9.58 3.57 7.38
N GLY A 54 10.47 3.13 8.29
CA GLY A 54 11.82 3.67 8.42
C GLY A 54 12.64 3.56 7.13
N ILE A 55 12.62 2.38 6.50
CA ILE A 55 13.33 2.09 5.25
C ILE A 55 12.78 2.93 4.09
N HIS A 56 11.45 3.04 3.96
CA HIS A 56 10.79 3.88 2.96
C HIS A 56 11.26 5.35 3.02
N ARG A 57 11.57 5.88 4.20
CA ARG A 57 12.12 7.25 4.32
C ARG A 57 13.51 7.39 3.66
N GLY A 58 14.33 6.33 3.70
CA GLY A 58 15.64 6.28 3.05
C GLY A 58 15.59 6.09 1.53
N VAL A 59 14.46 5.59 0.99
CA VAL A 59 14.26 5.46 -0.46
C VAL A 59 14.05 6.82 -1.13
N GLY A 60 13.34 7.73 -0.46
CA GLY A 60 13.17 9.13 -0.88
C GLY A 60 11.76 9.49 -1.32
N ALA A 61 11.40 10.76 -1.11
CA ALA A 61 10.05 11.28 -1.27
C ALA A 61 9.52 11.30 -2.72
N HIS A 62 10.42 11.25 -3.71
CA HIS A 62 10.06 11.14 -5.12
C HIS A 62 9.50 9.75 -5.48
N ILE A 63 9.81 8.73 -4.68
CA ILE A 63 9.26 7.37 -4.80
C ILE A 63 8.10 7.18 -3.84
N THR A 64 8.28 7.52 -2.57
CA THR A 64 7.31 7.20 -1.51
C THR A 64 7.24 8.32 -0.46
N ARG A 65 6.04 8.81 -0.21
CA ARG A 65 5.76 9.70 0.93
C ARG A 65 5.01 8.89 1.99
N THR A 66 5.48 8.97 3.23
CA THR A 66 4.93 8.15 4.32
C THR A 66 4.31 8.99 5.43
N LYS A 67 3.31 8.42 6.10
CA LYS A 67 2.58 9.01 7.24
C LYS A 67 2.34 7.98 8.34
N CYS A 68 2.22 8.44 9.57
CA CYS A 68 1.75 7.69 10.73
C CYS A 68 0.24 7.88 10.90
N VAL A 69 -0.50 6.77 10.94
CA VAL A 69 -1.95 6.80 11.12
C VAL A 69 -2.28 7.21 12.56
N GLY A 70 -3.15 8.21 12.72
CA GLY A 70 -3.55 8.76 14.02
C GLY A 70 -2.57 9.78 14.63
N LEU A 71 -1.43 10.05 13.98
CA LEU A 71 -0.53 11.14 14.37
C LEU A 71 -0.44 12.24 13.31
N ASP A 72 -0.33 11.86 12.03
CA ASP A 72 -0.23 12.83 10.94
C ASP A 72 -1.61 13.33 10.49
N ARG A 73 -1.64 14.51 9.86
CA ARG A 73 -2.85 15.02 9.22
C ARG A 73 -3.09 14.34 7.88
N TRP A 74 -4.35 14.08 7.56
CA TRP A 74 -4.77 13.42 6.33
C TRP A 74 -5.78 14.26 5.56
N THR A 75 -5.61 14.35 4.25
CA THR A 75 -6.62 14.97 3.38
C THR A 75 -7.68 13.94 2.96
N PRO A 76 -8.90 14.38 2.59
CA PRO A 76 -9.93 13.48 2.07
C PRO A 76 -9.45 12.64 0.87
N GLU A 77 -8.64 13.22 0.00
CA GLU A 77 -8.09 12.56 -1.20
C GLU A 77 -7.11 11.45 -0.83
N GLU A 78 -6.27 11.67 0.19
CA GLU A 78 -5.35 10.65 0.68
C GLU A 78 -6.11 9.48 1.30
N VAL A 79 -7.13 9.74 2.13
CA VAL A 79 -7.98 8.70 2.72
C VAL A 79 -8.74 7.93 1.63
N HIS A 80 -9.27 8.64 0.63
CA HIS A 80 -9.95 8.03 -0.51
C HIS A 80 -9.00 7.12 -1.30
N ARG A 81 -7.76 7.57 -1.55
CA ARG A 81 -6.74 6.76 -2.22
C ARG A 81 -6.42 5.49 -1.42
N MET A 82 -6.24 5.59 -0.10
CA MET A 82 -6.04 4.41 0.76
C MET A 82 -7.22 3.44 0.69
N LYS A 83 -8.45 3.95 0.61
CA LYS A 83 -9.67 3.14 0.48
C LYS A 83 -9.75 2.41 -0.88
N CYS A 84 -9.37 3.07 -1.97
CA CYS A 84 -9.45 2.48 -3.32
C CYS A 84 -8.37 1.45 -3.60
N ILE A 85 -7.18 1.60 -3.01
CA ILE A 85 -6.03 0.75 -3.31
C ILE A 85 -5.82 -0.23 -2.15
N GLY A 86 -5.26 0.24 -1.03
CA GLY A 86 -4.90 -0.63 0.08
C GLY A 86 -3.92 -1.74 -0.32
N ASN A 87 -3.60 -2.61 0.63
CA ASN A 87 -2.55 -3.62 0.42
C ASN A 87 -2.94 -4.68 -0.61
N ALA A 88 -4.22 -5.04 -0.71
CA ALA A 88 -4.70 -6.05 -1.65
C ALA A 88 -4.47 -5.62 -3.11
N VAL A 89 -5.00 -4.45 -3.50
CA VAL A 89 -4.85 -3.93 -4.87
C VAL A 89 -3.40 -3.56 -5.15
N ALA A 90 -2.70 -2.99 -4.17
CA ALA A 90 -1.29 -2.67 -4.32
C ALA A 90 -0.46 -3.94 -4.57
N ALA A 91 -0.69 -5.04 -3.86
CA ALA A 91 -0.01 -6.31 -4.12
C ALA A 91 -0.33 -6.84 -5.53
N ALA A 92 -1.60 -6.81 -5.92
CA ALA A 92 -2.03 -7.28 -7.25
C ALA A 92 -1.39 -6.50 -8.40
N TYR A 93 -1.01 -5.23 -8.20
CA TYR A 93 -0.31 -4.43 -9.18
C TYR A 93 1.23 -4.55 -9.05
N TRP A 94 1.78 -4.26 -7.87
CA TRP A 94 3.22 -4.14 -7.64
C TRP A 94 3.93 -5.49 -7.62
N GLU A 95 3.20 -6.59 -7.50
CA GLU A 95 3.74 -7.95 -7.46
C GLU A 95 3.10 -8.84 -8.55
N GLN A 96 2.45 -8.24 -9.55
CA GLN A 96 1.73 -9.00 -10.59
C GLN A 96 2.63 -9.98 -11.35
N ARG A 97 3.87 -9.59 -11.60
CA ARG A 97 4.89 -10.35 -12.35
C ARG A 97 5.99 -10.89 -11.44
N LEU A 98 5.68 -11.15 -10.17
CA LEU A 98 6.66 -11.67 -9.23
C LEU A 98 7.19 -13.04 -9.73
N PRO A 99 8.50 -13.18 -10.03
CA PRO A 99 9.04 -14.44 -10.55
C PRO A 99 8.93 -15.57 -9.55
N GLN A 100 8.82 -16.81 -10.04
CA GLN A 100 8.90 -17.99 -9.20
C GLN A 100 10.23 -18.01 -8.44
N GLY A 101 10.17 -18.29 -7.13
CA GLY A 101 11.34 -18.31 -6.24
C GLY A 101 11.68 -16.96 -5.60
N ILE A 102 11.09 -15.85 -6.05
CA ILE A 102 11.16 -14.58 -5.33
C ILE A 102 9.98 -14.49 -4.38
N GLN A 103 10.26 -14.16 -3.11
CA GLN A 103 9.24 -13.96 -2.08
C GLN A 103 9.46 -12.64 -1.36
N ARG A 104 8.39 -12.13 -0.74
CA ARG A 104 8.50 -11.04 0.21
C ARG A 104 9.48 -11.44 1.33
N PRO A 105 10.33 -10.51 1.81
CA PRO A 105 11.09 -10.75 3.02
C PRO A 105 10.18 -11.04 4.20
N SER A 106 10.69 -11.75 5.19
CA SER A 106 10.01 -11.99 6.46
C SER A 106 10.16 -10.77 7.39
N PRO A 107 9.36 -10.66 8.46
CA PRO A 107 9.59 -9.67 9.51
C PRO A 107 11.01 -9.74 10.11
N GLU A 108 11.62 -10.92 10.10
CA GLU A 108 12.94 -11.24 10.63
C GLU A 108 14.08 -11.05 9.62
N SER A 109 13.78 -10.87 8.32
CA SER A 109 14.79 -10.66 7.27
C SER A 109 15.62 -9.39 7.55
N PRO A 110 16.93 -9.36 7.24
CA PRO A 110 17.80 -8.19 7.46
C PRO A 110 17.32 -6.92 6.74
N ASP A 111 17.70 -5.74 7.26
CA ASP A 111 17.33 -4.43 6.67
C ASP A 111 17.76 -4.30 5.22
N SER A 112 18.93 -4.81 4.87
CA SER A 112 19.44 -4.79 3.49
C SER A 112 18.57 -5.59 2.51
N GLU A 113 17.97 -6.70 2.96
CA GLU A 113 17.07 -7.51 2.14
C GLU A 113 15.73 -6.80 1.96
N VAL A 114 15.21 -6.19 3.03
CA VAL A 114 13.95 -5.44 2.98
C VAL A 114 14.09 -4.16 2.16
N GLU A 115 15.21 -3.45 2.28
CA GLU A 115 15.49 -2.28 1.43
C GLU A 115 15.60 -2.67 -0.03
N ARG A 116 16.34 -3.74 -0.35
CA ARG A 116 16.43 -4.25 -1.72
C ARG A 116 15.04 -4.58 -2.28
N TRP A 117 14.23 -5.30 -1.50
CA TRP A 117 12.85 -5.62 -1.87
C TRP A 117 12.02 -4.36 -2.18
N ILE A 118 12.05 -3.35 -1.30
CA ILE A 118 11.29 -2.10 -1.47
C ILE A 118 11.75 -1.35 -2.72
N ARG A 119 13.06 -1.25 -2.97
CA ARG A 119 13.61 -0.58 -4.15
C ARG A 119 13.27 -1.33 -5.43
N ASP A 120 13.45 -2.65 -5.45
CA ASP A 120 13.12 -3.48 -6.60
C ASP A 120 11.62 -3.41 -6.94
N LYS A 121 10.75 -3.41 -5.91
CA LYS A 121 9.30 -3.34 -6.05
C LYS A 121 8.80 -1.98 -6.52
N TYR A 122 9.25 -0.87 -5.92
CA TYR A 122 8.65 0.46 -6.14
C TYR A 122 9.52 1.44 -6.92
N GLU A 123 10.84 1.43 -6.73
CA GLU A 123 11.77 2.34 -7.42
C GLU A 123 12.11 1.81 -8.82
N LYS A 124 12.51 0.54 -8.92
CA LYS A 124 12.82 -0.12 -10.19
C LYS A 124 11.61 -0.74 -10.87
N ARG A 125 10.50 -0.88 -10.13
CA ARG A 125 9.21 -1.38 -10.63
C ARG A 125 9.32 -2.76 -11.31
N LEU A 126 10.16 -3.65 -10.79
CA LEU A 126 10.54 -4.89 -11.47
C LEU A 126 9.37 -5.88 -11.65
N PHE A 127 8.38 -5.85 -10.76
CA PHE A 127 7.31 -6.85 -10.73
C PHE A 127 5.95 -6.28 -11.13
N CYS A 128 5.85 -5.00 -11.50
CA CYS A 128 4.60 -4.45 -12.01
C CYS A 128 4.45 -4.66 -13.53
N PRO A 129 3.24 -4.49 -14.08
CA PRO A 129 3.05 -4.49 -15.52
C PRO A 129 3.83 -3.35 -16.18
N PRO A 130 4.52 -3.61 -17.31
CA PRO A 130 5.30 -2.59 -17.99
C PRO A 130 4.41 -1.52 -18.65
N ASP A 131 3.22 -1.92 -19.10
CA ASP A 131 2.33 -1.07 -19.91
C ASP A 131 1.24 -0.38 -19.09
N LEU A 132 1.20 -0.60 -17.77
CA LEU A 132 0.20 0.01 -16.90
C LEU A 132 0.81 1.05 -15.96
N PRO A 133 0.22 2.25 -15.84
CA PRO A 133 0.67 3.22 -14.86
C PRO A 133 0.46 2.70 -13.43
N PRO A 134 1.18 3.24 -12.43
CA PRO A 134 0.89 2.95 -11.04
C PRO A 134 -0.59 3.19 -10.71
N PRO A 135 -1.17 2.44 -9.77
CA PRO A 135 -2.57 2.61 -9.43
C PRO A 135 -2.83 4.02 -8.90
N GLU A 136 -3.61 4.77 -9.66
CA GLU A 136 -4.20 6.05 -9.25
C GLU A 136 -5.70 5.84 -8.98
N ALA A 137 -6.21 6.48 -7.92
CA ALA A 137 -7.65 6.44 -7.61
C ALA A 137 -8.49 7.02 -8.77
N PRO A 138 -9.80 6.74 -8.89
CA PRO A 138 -10.56 5.52 -8.62
C PRO A 138 -10.79 4.66 -9.89
N LYS A 139 -10.49 5.18 -11.10
CA LYS A 139 -10.77 4.48 -12.37
C LYS A 139 -9.94 3.19 -12.52
N PHE A 140 -8.72 3.19 -12.01
CA PHE A 140 -7.78 2.07 -12.19
C PHE A 140 -8.00 0.91 -11.22
N ALA A 141 -8.50 1.17 -10.01
CA ALA A 141 -8.76 0.14 -9.01
C ALA A 141 -9.82 -0.87 -9.51
N ILE A 142 -10.88 -0.38 -10.17
CA ILE A 142 -11.94 -1.22 -10.73
C ILE A 142 -11.39 -2.07 -11.90
N GLU A 143 -10.60 -1.50 -12.81
CA GLU A 143 -10.02 -2.24 -13.93
C GLU A 143 -9.00 -3.30 -13.48
N VAL A 144 -8.17 -3.01 -12.47
CA VAL A 144 -7.23 -3.99 -11.90
C VAL A 144 -7.99 -5.12 -11.21
N LEU A 145 -8.98 -4.79 -10.37
CA LEU A 145 -9.82 -5.79 -9.72
C LEU A 145 -10.56 -6.63 -10.77
N GLN A 146 -11.14 -6.02 -11.80
CA GLN A 146 -11.80 -6.76 -12.87
C GLN A 146 -10.81 -7.67 -13.62
N ARG A 147 -9.63 -7.20 -14.01
CA ARG A 147 -8.66 -8.05 -14.72
C ARG A 147 -8.10 -9.19 -13.85
N VAL A 148 -7.85 -8.94 -12.57
CA VAL A 148 -7.31 -9.94 -11.63
C VAL A 148 -8.38 -10.97 -11.26
N PHE A 149 -9.58 -10.54 -10.88
CA PHE A 149 -10.65 -11.45 -10.45
C PHE A 149 -11.33 -12.19 -11.63
N PHE A 150 -11.42 -11.59 -12.83
CA PHE A 150 -11.91 -12.33 -14.00
C PHE A 150 -10.90 -13.34 -14.55
N ALA A 151 -9.59 -13.07 -14.46
CA ALA A 151 -8.56 -14.06 -14.85
C ALA A 151 -8.57 -15.30 -13.95
N ASP A 152 -8.75 -15.12 -12.63
CA ASP A 152 -8.85 -16.22 -11.67
C ASP A 152 -10.11 -17.08 -11.85
N THR A 153 -11.20 -16.49 -12.37
CA THR A 153 -12.45 -17.23 -12.63
C THR A 153 -12.34 -18.08 -13.90
N LEU A 154 -11.52 -17.69 -14.88
CA LEU A 154 -11.23 -18.47 -16.09
C LEU A 154 -10.20 -19.58 -15.85
N LEU A 155 -9.25 -19.40 -14.93
CA LEU A 155 -8.21 -20.40 -14.62
C LEU A 155 -8.68 -21.50 -13.62
N LYS A 156 -9.77 -21.27 -12.89
CA LYS A 156 -10.37 -22.27 -11.97
C LYS A 156 -11.62 -22.95 -12.56
N GLY A 157 -11.84 -22.80 -13.86
CA GLY A 157 -12.97 -23.35 -14.59
C GLY A 157 -12.55 -24.08 -15.86
N LEU A 158 -11.80 -25.19 -15.70
CA LEU A 158 -11.80 -26.42 -16.50
C LEU A 158 -11.09 -27.52 -15.69
#